data_AF-A0A6P0YHJ5-F1
#
_entry.id   AF-A0A6P0YHJ5-F1
#
_cell.length_a   1.000
_cell.length_b   1.000
_cell.length_c   1.000
_cell.angle_alpha   90.00
_cell.angle_beta   90.00
_cell.angle_gamma   90.00
#
_symmetry.space_group_name_H-M   'P 1'
#
loop_
_entity.id
_entity.type
_entity.pdbx_description
1 polymer ?
#
loop_
_entity_poly.entity_id
_entity_poly.type
_entity_poly.pdbx_seq_one_letter_code
_entity_poly.pdbx_strand_id
1 'polypeptide(L)'
;DLSCLNMKNVALTGAILDGANLQKTSLRGANLEKASLQAAILTTPQSGNVTKISTILTKTDLTKANLQIADLTDAKIYWWKVEKNDFSYAIMPDGEIYHPEINQTETLTDNQLTKYTTKQNMTTRKIIKTDKAPDPVGPYNQAIATTGQMLFVSGQIAIDTKINQIVYTNDVSKQTEQVMANLEAILTEAGATWSNVVKTTVFLKNMDDFATVNNVYAKYFDPENAPARACVEVARLPKDVLVEIDCIAVL
;
A
#
# COMPACT_ATOMS: atom_id res chain seq x y z
N ASP A 1 24.00 18.83 -15.82
CA ASP A 1 22.61 18.55 -16.24
C ASP A 1 22.68 17.54 -17.38
N LEU A 2 22.05 16.38 -17.21
CA LEU A 2 22.00 15.28 -18.18
C LEU A 2 20.55 14.97 -18.59
N SER A 3 19.61 15.85 -18.27
CA SER A 3 18.20 15.62 -18.53
C SER A 3 17.88 15.49 -20.03
N CYS A 4 16.85 14.73 -20.35
CA CYS A 4 16.36 14.46 -21.71
C CYS A 4 17.36 13.77 -22.66
N LEU A 5 18.51 13.29 -22.16
CA LEU A 5 19.48 12.60 -23.01
C LEU A 5 19.04 11.18 -23.37
N ASN A 6 19.43 10.75 -24.56
CA ASN A 6 19.27 9.36 -25.00
C ASN A 6 20.61 8.64 -24.87
N MET A 7 20.81 7.95 -23.75
CA MET A 7 22.03 7.25 -23.36
C MET A 7 21.83 5.72 -23.36
N LYS A 8 21.09 5.21 -24.36
CA LYS A 8 20.84 3.77 -24.50
C LYS A 8 22.13 3.02 -24.76
N ASN A 9 22.33 1.90 -24.06
CA ASN A 9 23.48 1.01 -24.21
C ASN A 9 24.86 1.69 -24.02
N VAL A 10 24.91 2.85 -23.36
CA VAL A 10 26.17 3.54 -23.08
C VAL A 10 26.92 2.81 -21.96
N ALA A 11 28.24 2.73 -22.08
CA ALA A 11 29.12 2.26 -21.02
C ALA A 11 29.50 3.43 -20.09
N LEU A 12 29.00 3.39 -18.87
CA LEU A 12 29.23 4.36 -17.78
C LEU A 12 29.82 3.67 -16.55
N THR A 13 30.55 2.57 -16.75
CA THR A 13 31.20 1.82 -15.67
C THR A 13 32.12 2.74 -14.87
N GLY A 14 31.89 2.84 -13.55
CA GLY A 14 32.66 3.71 -12.66
C GLY A 14 32.43 5.21 -12.85
N ALA A 15 31.43 5.64 -13.63
CA ALA A 15 31.12 7.05 -13.81
C ALA A 15 30.68 7.72 -12.50
N ILE A 16 31.05 8.99 -12.32
CA ILE A 16 30.60 9.83 -11.19
C ILE A 16 29.50 10.75 -11.72
N LEU A 17 28.27 10.50 -11.28
CA LEU A 17 27.03 11.18 -11.67
C LEU A 17 26.30 11.74 -10.43
N ASP A 18 27.03 11.99 -9.35
CA ASP A 18 26.47 12.48 -8.09
C ASP A 18 25.79 13.84 -8.29
N GLY A 19 24.58 13.98 -7.75
CA GLY A 19 23.75 15.18 -7.92
C GLY A 19 23.32 15.46 -9.36
N ALA A 20 23.55 14.55 -10.30
CA ALA A 20 23.19 14.77 -11.70
C ALA A 20 21.66 14.83 -11.86
N ASN A 21 21.19 15.84 -12.57
CA ASN A 21 19.83 15.84 -13.10
C ASN A 21 19.75 14.87 -14.28
N LEU A 22 19.06 13.75 -14.11
CA LEU A 22 18.85 12.69 -15.10
C LEU A 22 17.38 12.61 -15.54
N GLN A 23 16.57 13.63 -15.24
CA GLN A 23 15.17 13.70 -15.64
C GLN A 23 14.95 13.37 -17.11
N LYS A 24 13.97 12.51 -17.41
CA LYS A 24 13.58 12.14 -18.78
C LYS A 24 14.71 11.47 -19.59
N THR A 25 15.80 11.05 -18.94
CA THR A 25 16.93 10.40 -19.61
C THR A 25 16.59 8.96 -19.93
N SER A 26 17.02 8.47 -21.09
CA SER A 26 16.96 7.05 -21.41
C SER A 26 18.31 6.39 -21.17
N LEU A 27 18.44 5.62 -20.10
CA LEU A 27 19.59 4.78 -19.76
C LEU A 27 19.32 3.30 -20.08
N ARG A 28 18.34 3.01 -20.93
CA ARG A 28 17.93 1.64 -21.25
C ARG A 28 19.12 0.83 -21.78
N GLY A 29 19.42 -0.29 -21.13
CA GLY A 29 20.54 -1.16 -21.49
C GLY A 29 21.93 -0.58 -21.19
N ALA A 30 22.02 0.59 -20.55
CA ALA A 30 23.31 1.16 -20.16
C ALA A 30 24.00 0.30 -19.10
N ASN A 31 25.33 0.31 -19.10
CA ASN A 31 26.15 -0.32 -18.07
C ASN A 31 26.66 0.75 -17.11
N LEU A 32 26.15 0.73 -15.88
CA LEU A 32 26.53 1.61 -14.76
C LEU A 32 27.20 0.81 -13.64
N GLU A 33 27.85 -0.32 -13.96
CA GLU A 33 28.58 -1.09 -12.95
C GLU A 33 29.56 -0.17 -12.18
N LYS A 34 29.50 -0.18 -10.85
CA LYS A 34 30.33 0.67 -9.95
C LYS A 34 30.17 2.19 -10.15
N ALA A 35 29.17 2.65 -10.90
CA ALA A 35 28.93 4.09 -11.02
C ALA A 35 28.42 4.68 -9.69
N SER A 36 28.70 5.95 -9.45
CA SER A 36 28.12 6.71 -8.35
C SER A 36 27.04 7.63 -8.91
N LEU A 37 25.83 7.53 -8.37
CA LEU A 37 24.65 8.34 -8.66
C LEU A 37 24.07 8.92 -7.37
N GLN A 38 24.93 9.20 -6.38
CA GLN A 38 24.49 9.67 -5.07
C GLN A 38 23.72 10.98 -5.23
N ALA A 39 22.55 11.08 -4.61
CA ALA A 39 21.66 12.24 -4.72
C ALA A 39 21.28 12.67 -6.15
N ALA A 40 21.39 11.77 -7.13
CA ALA A 40 20.94 12.04 -8.50
C ALA A 40 19.41 12.20 -8.55
N ILE A 41 18.93 13.08 -9.43
CA ILE A 41 17.50 13.38 -9.58
C ILE A 41 16.99 12.75 -10.87
N LEU A 42 16.17 11.70 -10.77
CA LEU A 42 15.57 11.01 -11.91
C LEU A 42 14.05 11.28 -12.03
N THR A 43 13.44 11.85 -10.98
CA THR A 43 12.01 12.22 -10.94
C THR A 43 11.70 13.44 -11.80
N THR A 44 10.57 13.42 -12.50
CA THR A 44 10.04 14.60 -13.19
C THR A 44 9.02 15.34 -12.33
N PRO A 45 9.09 16.68 -12.20
CA PRO A 45 8.09 17.45 -11.47
C PRO A 45 6.70 17.20 -12.05
N GLN A 46 5.71 17.02 -11.17
CA GLN A 46 4.30 16.96 -11.58
C GLN A 46 3.85 18.35 -12.04
N SER A 47 3.88 18.61 -13.35
CA SER A 47 3.26 19.80 -13.94
C SER A 47 2.26 19.43 -15.04
N GLY A 48 0.99 19.34 -14.63
CA GLY A 48 -0.18 19.31 -15.53
C GLY A 48 -0.36 18.05 -16.40
N ASN A 49 -1.40 18.08 -17.23
CA ASN A 49 -1.86 17.02 -18.14
C ASN A 49 -0.88 16.68 -19.30
N VAL A 50 0.43 16.78 -19.06
CA VAL A 50 1.45 16.40 -20.03
C VAL A 50 1.84 14.95 -19.76
N THR A 51 1.94 14.15 -20.82
CA THR A 51 2.40 12.76 -20.80
C THR A 51 3.60 12.61 -19.86
N LYS A 52 3.46 11.79 -18.79
CA LYS A 52 4.55 11.50 -17.85
C LYS A 52 5.73 10.87 -18.59
N ILE A 53 6.72 11.67 -18.97
CA ILE A 53 8.00 11.16 -19.49
C ILE A 53 8.87 10.89 -18.28
N SER A 54 8.95 9.64 -17.85
CA SER A 54 9.85 9.25 -16.78
C SER A 54 11.21 8.78 -17.29
N THR A 55 12.21 8.81 -16.41
CA THR A 55 13.56 8.28 -16.68
C THR A 55 13.48 6.77 -16.93
N ILE A 56 14.18 6.28 -17.96
CA ILE A 56 14.11 4.87 -18.39
C ILE A 56 15.39 4.15 -17.98
N LEU A 57 15.29 3.24 -17.01
CA LEU A 57 16.35 2.38 -16.49
C LEU A 57 16.14 0.90 -16.84
N THR A 58 15.27 0.61 -17.83
CA THR A 58 14.97 -0.78 -18.20
C THR A 58 16.21 -1.48 -18.74
N LYS A 59 16.49 -2.71 -18.30
CA LYS A 59 17.69 -3.48 -18.71
C LYS A 59 19.04 -2.85 -18.35
N THR A 60 19.06 -1.84 -17.49
CA THR A 60 20.30 -1.20 -17.06
C THR A 60 21.05 -2.10 -16.08
N ASP A 61 22.37 -2.24 -16.25
CA ASP A 61 23.22 -2.92 -15.27
C ASP A 61 23.71 -1.92 -14.23
N LEU A 62 23.24 -2.04 -12.99
CA LEU A 62 23.64 -1.21 -11.87
C LEU A 62 24.57 -1.95 -10.92
N THR A 63 25.06 -3.16 -11.22
CA THR A 63 25.88 -3.97 -10.29
C THR A 63 26.94 -3.13 -9.56
N LYS A 64 26.95 -3.14 -8.21
CA LYS A 64 27.86 -2.35 -7.35
C LYS A 64 27.76 -0.82 -7.48
N ALA A 65 26.72 -0.28 -8.10
CA ALA A 65 26.53 1.17 -8.17
C ALA A 65 26.05 1.73 -6.81
N ASN A 66 26.46 2.96 -6.53
CA ASN A 66 26.02 3.75 -5.39
C ASN A 66 24.87 4.66 -5.82
N LEU A 67 23.68 4.48 -5.23
CA LEU A 67 22.48 5.28 -5.48
C LEU A 67 21.95 5.89 -4.18
N GLN A 68 22.79 6.06 -3.17
CA GLN A 68 22.36 6.64 -1.90
C GLN A 68 21.65 7.99 -2.12
N ILE A 69 20.49 8.18 -1.50
CA ILE A 69 19.74 9.45 -1.55
C ILE A 69 19.28 9.84 -2.97
N ALA A 70 19.44 8.97 -3.98
CA ALA A 70 18.94 9.24 -5.33
C ALA A 70 17.40 9.23 -5.36
N ASP A 71 16.79 10.05 -6.19
CA ASP A 71 15.34 10.08 -6.39
C ASP A 71 14.96 9.40 -7.70
N LEU A 72 14.48 8.16 -7.60
CA LEU A 72 14.03 7.31 -8.71
C LEU A 72 12.51 7.33 -8.92
N THR A 73 11.75 8.24 -8.27
CA THR A 73 10.29 8.30 -8.39
C THR A 73 9.84 8.26 -9.86
N ASP A 74 8.81 7.46 -10.16
CA ASP A 74 8.26 7.23 -11.50
C ASP A 74 9.23 6.59 -12.53
N ALA A 75 10.49 6.28 -12.18
CA ALA A 75 11.46 5.71 -13.12
C ALA A 75 11.06 4.29 -13.57
N LYS A 76 11.27 3.99 -14.86
CA LYS A 76 10.96 2.67 -15.44
C LYS A 76 12.13 1.71 -15.23
N ILE A 77 12.00 0.77 -14.30
CA ILE A 77 13.10 -0.10 -13.83
C ILE A 77 13.03 -1.58 -14.27
N TYR A 78 12.13 -1.94 -15.19
CA TYR A 78 11.94 -3.34 -15.59
C TYR A 78 13.23 -3.99 -16.15
N TRP A 79 13.57 -5.17 -15.63
CA TRP A 79 14.75 -5.95 -16.00
C TRP A 79 16.11 -5.29 -15.76
N TRP A 80 16.19 -4.27 -14.91
CA TRP A 80 17.49 -3.83 -14.43
C TRP A 80 18.22 -4.97 -13.69
N LYS A 81 19.54 -4.88 -13.63
CA LYS A 81 20.37 -5.80 -12.84
C LYS A 81 20.89 -5.05 -11.63
N VAL A 82 20.51 -5.51 -10.44
CA VAL A 82 20.90 -4.94 -9.16
C VAL A 82 21.55 -6.01 -8.30
N GLU A 83 22.85 -5.89 -8.06
CA GLU A 83 23.66 -6.82 -7.29
C GLU A 83 24.71 -6.02 -6.51
N LYS A 84 24.74 -6.17 -5.19
CA LYS A 84 25.69 -5.46 -4.30
C LYS A 84 25.66 -3.94 -4.44
N ASN A 85 24.49 -3.41 -4.79
CA ASN A 85 24.21 -1.98 -4.87
C ASN A 85 24.04 -1.37 -3.49
N ASP A 86 24.24 -0.05 -3.41
CA ASP A 86 23.87 0.74 -2.25
C ASP A 86 22.70 1.68 -2.60
N PHE A 87 21.51 1.36 -2.10
CA PHE A 87 20.31 2.19 -2.25
C PHE A 87 20.00 2.99 -0.98
N SER A 88 20.92 3.10 -0.02
CA SER A 88 20.61 3.66 1.29
C SER A 88 20.00 5.06 1.18
N TYR A 89 18.77 5.19 1.66
CA TYR A 89 17.96 6.41 1.65
C TYR A 89 17.53 6.91 0.27
N ALA A 90 17.65 6.11 -0.79
CA ALA A 90 17.11 6.43 -2.11
C ALA A 90 15.58 6.43 -2.10
N ILE A 91 14.94 7.33 -2.86
CA ILE A 91 13.51 7.28 -3.16
C ILE A 91 13.32 6.36 -4.36
N MET A 92 12.58 5.27 -4.20
CA MET A 92 12.35 4.23 -5.18
C MET A 92 11.25 4.64 -6.18
N PRO A 93 11.06 3.90 -7.29
CA PRO A 93 10.09 4.29 -8.31
C PRO A 93 8.63 4.41 -7.87
N ASP A 94 8.24 3.69 -6.82
CA ASP A 94 6.94 3.78 -6.16
C ASP A 94 6.82 4.97 -5.19
N GLY A 95 7.91 5.72 -4.98
CA GLY A 95 8.00 6.84 -4.05
C GLY A 95 8.46 6.47 -2.64
N GLU A 96 8.74 5.18 -2.38
CA GLU A 96 9.18 4.71 -1.07
C GLU A 96 10.67 4.98 -0.84
N ILE A 97 11.08 5.26 0.40
CA ILE A 97 12.51 5.41 0.73
C ILE A 97 13.10 4.04 1.06
N TYR A 98 14.16 3.64 0.36
CA TYR A 98 14.91 2.44 0.70
C TYR A 98 15.73 2.68 1.96
N HIS A 99 15.43 1.96 3.04
CA HIS A 99 16.23 1.97 4.24
C HIS A 99 17.19 0.77 4.23
N PRO A 100 18.50 0.96 4.42
CA PRO A 100 19.41 -0.17 4.55
C PRO A 100 19.04 -0.96 5.79
N GLU A 101 19.19 -2.29 5.73
CA GLU A 101 19.15 -3.11 6.94
C GLU A 101 20.30 -2.66 7.85
N ILE A 102 19.94 -1.99 8.94
CA ILE A 102 20.86 -1.59 10.00
C ILE A 102 21.37 -2.85 10.70
N ASN A 103 22.49 -3.38 10.22
CA ASN A 103 23.36 -4.16 11.07
C ASN A 103 23.81 -3.22 12.20
N GLN A 104 23.50 -3.58 13.45
CA GLN A 104 23.83 -2.80 14.64
C GLN A 104 25.35 -2.62 14.77
N THR A 105 25.96 -1.67 14.06
CA THR A 105 27.28 -1.06 14.31
C THR A 105 27.57 -0.06 13.19
N GLU A 106 26.92 1.11 13.19
CA GLU A 106 27.48 2.33 12.57
C GLU A 106 26.64 3.54 12.99
N THR A 107 27.19 4.33 13.92
CA THR A 107 26.57 5.55 14.45
C THR A 107 26.77 6.71 13.47
N LEU A 108 25.71 7.13 12.78
CA LEU A 108 25.63 8.43 12.11
C LEU A 108 25.37 9.53 13.14
N THR A 109 26.00 10.70 12.98
CA THR A 109 25.90 11.83 13.92
C THR A 109 24.56 12.58 13.80
N ASP A 110 24.05 13.08 14.94
CA ASP A 110 22.71 13.67 15.13
C ASP A 110 22.32 14.79 14.15
N ASN A 111 23.32 15.50 13.58
CA ASN A 111 23.09 16.60 12.63
C ASN A 111 22.74 16.13 11.21
N GLN A 112 23.11 14.91 10.82
CA GLN A 112 22.66 14.32 9.56
C GLN A 112 21.21 13.82 9.72
N LEU A 113 20.90 13.16 10.85
CA LEU A 113 19.54 12.73 11.15
C LEU A 113 18.56 13.91 11.12
N THR A 114 18.85 15.06 11.74
CA THR A 114 17.87 16.15 11.88
C THR A 114 17.39 16.78 10.57
N LYS A 115 18.15 16.68 9.47
CA LYS A 115 17.71 17.20 8.15
C LYS A 115 16.87 16.18 7.37
N TYR A 116 17.15 14.89 7.54
CA TYR A 116 16.40 13.78 6.92
C TYR A 116 15.19 13.31 7.77
N THR A 117 15.18 13.66 9.06
CA THR A 117 14.16 13.29 10.06
C THR A 117 12.99 14.30 10.09
N THR A 118 12.98 15.34 9.27
CA THR A 118 11.85 16.29 9.23
C THR A 118 10.73 15.85 8.26
N LYS A 119 10.83 14.64 7.67
CA LYS A 119 9.77 13.98 6.90
C LYS A 119 9.47 12.56 7.40
N GLN A 120 9.54 12.39 8.73
CA GLN A 120 9.46 11.10 9.43
C GLN A 120 8.06 10.48 9.44
N ASN A 121 8.08 9.14 9.41
CA ASN A 121 7.01 8.19 9.68
C ASN A 121 5.94 8.01 8.59
N MET A 122 6.32 7.48 7.43
CA MET A 122 5.40 6.59 6.72
C MET A 122 5.77 5.16 7.05
N THR A 123 5.09 4.58 8.03
CA THR A 123 4.95 3.13 8.10
C THR A 123 4.40 2.65 6.75
N THR A 124 5.01 1.62 6.16
CA THR A 124 4.55 0.94 4.90
C THR A 124 3.13 0.34 5.00
N ARG A 125 2.53 0.49 6.18
CA ARG A 125 1.16 0.19 6.51
C ARG A 125 0.64 1.18 7.56
N LYS A 126 -0.50 1.82 7.31
CA LYS A 126 -1.22 2.62 8.30
C LYS A 126 -2.23 1.72 9.01
N ILE A 127 -2.18 1.69 10.34
CA ILE A 127 -3.23 1.06 11.14
C ILE A 127 -4.44 1.99 11.12
N ILE A 128 -5.60 1.44 10.74
CA ILE A 128 -6.88 2.12 10.83
C ILE A 128 -7.56 1.65 12.11
N LYS A 129 -7.95 2.61 12.96
CA LYS A 129 -8.62 2.36 14.23
C LYS A 129 -9.67 3.43 14.49
N THR A 130 -10.89 3.01 14.80
CA THR A 130 -12.01 3.86 15.21
C THR A 130 -12.72 3.27 16.44
N ASP A 131 -13.26 4.14 17.28
CA ASP A 131 -14.11 3.77 18.43
C ASP A 131 -15.55 3.39 18.03
N LYS A 132 -15.91 3.65 16.76
CA LYS A 132 -17.22 3.33 16.18
C LYS A 132 -17.32 1.90 15.64
N ALA A 133 -16.22 1.15 15.67
CA ALA A 133 -16.18 -0.27 15.32
C ALA A 133 -15.60 -1.08 16.49
N PRO A 134 -15.89 -2.39 16.59
CA PRO A 134 -15.43 -3.21 17.71
C PRO A 134 -13.91 -3.21 17.83
N ASP A 135 -13.41 -3.06 19.06
CA ASP A 135 -11.98 -3.20 19.32
C ASP A 135 -11.53 -4.65 19.03
N PRO A 136 -10.35 -4.84 18.42
CA PRO A 136 -9.79 -6.17 18.22
C PRO A 136 -9.56 -6.89 19.55
N VAL A 137 -10.07 -8.13 19.66
CA VAL A 137 -9.82 -8.99 20.83
C VAL A 137 -8.79 -10.05 20.44
N GLY A 138 -7.53 -9.64 20.30
CA GLY A 138 -6.42 -10.51 19.90
C GLY A 138 -5.35 -9.79 19.08
N PRO A 139 -4.36 -10.51 18.54
CA PRO A 139 -3.24 -9.93 17.79
C PRO A 139 -3.61 -9.55 16.35
N TYR A 140 -4.63 -8.70 16.16
CA TYR A 140 -5.06 -8.17 14.86
C TYR A 140 -5.53 -6.71 14.98
N ASN A 141 -5.75 -6.04 13.85
CA ASN A 141 -6.24 -4.65 13.80
C ASN A 141 -7.59 -4.60 13.06
N GLN A 142 -8.37 -3.54 13.25
CA GLN A 142 -9.64 -3.35 12.52
C GLN A 142 -9.41 -3.32 11.00
N ALA A 143 -8.45 -2.52 10.54
CA ALA A 143 -7.97 -2.56 9.17
C ALA A 143 -6.53 -2.07 9.04
N ILE A 144 -5.91 -2.43 7.92
CA ILE A 144 -4.58 -2.00 7.52
C ILE A 144 -4.65 -1.39 6.12
N ALA A 145 -4.24 -0.14 5.99
CA ALA A 145 -4.00 0.49 4.70
C ALA A 145 -2.53 0.30 4.30
N THR A 146 -2.24 -0.19 3.10
CA THR A 146 -0.87 -0.40 2.62
C THR A 146 -0.42 0.72 1.69
N THR A 147 0.88 0.80 1.45
CA THR A 147 1.43 1.59 0.34
C THR A 147 0.84 1.06 -0.97
N GLY A 148 0.31 1.95 -1.82
CA GLY A 148 -0.47 1.58 -3.01
C GLY A 148 -2.01 1.63 -2.87
N GLN A 149 -2.53 2.39 -1.90
CA GLN A 149 -3.96 2.68 -1.73
C GLN A 149 -4.87 1.50 -1.38
N MET A 150 -4.35 0.29 -1.14
CA MET A 150 -5.20 -0.82 -0.71
C MET A 150 -5.52 -0.75 0.78
N LEU A 151 -6.76 -1.04 1.13
CA LEU A 151 -7.26 -1.17 2.49
C LEU A 151 -7.76 -2.60 2.71
N PHE A 152 -7.24 -3.26 3.73
CA PHE A 152 -7.65 -4.61 4.14
C PHE A 152 -8.39 -4.52 5.47
N VAL A 153 -9.70 -4.77 5.44
CA VAL A 153 -10.57 -4.72 6.61
C VAL A 153 -10.75 -6.12 7.17
N SER A 154 -10.50 -6.29 8.46
CA SER A 154 -10.70 -7.56 9.16
C SER A 154 -12.17 -7.95 9.21
N GLY A 155 -12.44 -9.25 9.33
CA GLY A 155 -13.80 -9.78 9.49
C GLY A 155 -14.55 -9.10 10.61
N GLN A 156 -15.69 -8.49 10.27
CA GLN A 156 -16.58 -7.84 11.21
C GLN A 156 -17.74 -8.75 11.59
N ILE A 157 -18.03 -8.78 12.89
CA ILE A 157 -19.15 -9.49 13.50
C ILE A 157 -20.09 -8.49 14.19
N ALA A 158 -21.30 -8.94 14.55
CA ALA A 158 -22.37 -8.10 15.09
C ALA A 158 -22.17 -7.68 16.57
N ILE A 159 -21.04 -7.04 16.89
CA ILE A 159 -20.81 -6.37 18.18
C ILE A 159 -21.32 -4.93 18.09
N ASP A 160 -22.13 -4.51 19.06
CA ASP A 160 -22.44 -3.10 19.33
C ASP A 160 -21.35 -2.51 20.24
N THR A 161 -20.67 -1.46 19.78
CA THR A 161 -19.55 -0.83 20.50
C THR A 161 -19.98 -0.09 21.77
N LYS A 162 -21.24 0.34 21.88
CA LYS A 162 -21.76 1.05 23.06
C LYS A 162 -21.87 0.14 24.28
N ILE A 163 -22.24 -1.12 24.04
CA ILE A 163 -22.42 -2.13 25.09
C ILE A 163 -21.33 -3.21 25.07
N ASN A 164 -20.50 -3.23 24.04
CA ASN A 164 -19.43 -4.21 23.79
C ASN A 164 -19.91 -5.68 23.86
N GLN A 165 -21.08 -5.96 23.27
CA GLN A 165 -21.71 -7.27 23.27
C GLN A 165 -22.21 -7.65 21.87
N ILE A 166 -22.35 -8.95 21.63
CA ILE A 166 -23.05 -9.46 20.45
C ILE A 166 -24.53 -9.09 20.57
N VAL A 167 -25.06 -8.46 19.52
CA VAL A 167 -26.47 -8.10 19.41
C VAL A 167 -27.19 -9.01 18.44
N TYR A 168 -28.50 -9.16 18.62
CA TYR A 168 -29.38 -9.88 17.69
C TYR A 168 -28.98 -11.34 17.46
N THR A 169 -28.66 -12.08 18.52
CA THR A 169 -28.14 -13.46 18.45
C THR A 169 -29.00 -14.45 17.66
N ASN A 170 -30.30 -14.16 17.46
CA ASN A 170 -31.24 -15.00 16.73
C ASN A 170 -31.83 -14.32 15.47
N ASP A 171 -31.27 -13.19 15.02
CA ASP A 171 -31.77 -12.45 13.85
C ASP A 171 -30.61 -12.10 12.92
N VAL A 172 -30.43 -12.91 11.88
CA VAL A 172 -29.34 -12.74 10.91
C VAL A 172 -29.46 -11.45 10.11
N SER A 173 -30.68 -10.93 9.89
CA SER A 173 -30.89 -9.66 9.20
C SER A 173 -30.32 -8.53 10.03
N LYS A 174 -30.67 -8.47 11.31
CA LYS A 174 -30.18 -7.45 12.24
C LYS A 174 -28.68 -7.59 12.54
N GLN A 175 -28.15 -8.81 12.60
CA GLN A 175 -26.69 -9.01 12.66
C GLN A 175 -25.99 -8.47 11.42
N THR A 176 -26.55 -8.72 10.24
CA THR A 176 -25.98 -8.21 8.99
C THR A 176 -25.97 -6.68 8.98
N GLU A 177 -27.05 -6.04 9.42
CA GLU A 177 -27.11 -4.57 9.57
C GLU A 177 -25.98 -4.05 10.48
N GLN A 178 -25.75 -4.70 11.63
CA GLN A 178 -24.66 -4.32 12.54
C GLN A 178 -23.27 -4.57 11.94
N VAL A 179 -23.07 -5.69 11.25
CA VAL A 179 -21.80 -6.00 10.56
C VAL A 179 -21.49 -4.95 9.51
N MET A 180 -22.48 -4.58 8.68
CA MET A 180 -22.32 -3.56 7.65
C MET A 180 -22.04 -2.18 8.27
N ALA A 181 -22.69 -1.82 9.38
CA ALA A 181 -22.39 -0.58 10.11
C ALA A 181 -20.96 -0.56 10.69
N ASN A 182 -20.47 -1.69 11.20
CA ASN A 182 -19.10 -1.81 11.70
C ASN A 182 -18.07 -1.66 10.57
N LEU A 183 -18.32 -2.27 9.41
CA LEU A 183 -17.50 -2.09 8.21
C LEU A 183 -17.50 -0.63 7.74
N GLU A 184 -18.66 0.02 7.68
CA GLU A 184 -18.80 1.42 7.28
C GLU A 184 -18.00 2.36 8.19
N ALA A 185 -18.02 2.12 9.51
CA ALA A 185 -17.23 2.90 10.46
C ALA A 185 -15.72 2.80 10.16
N ILE A 186 -15.21 1.61 9.84
CA ILE A 186 -13.79 1.39 9.51
C ILE A 186 -13.44 2.00 8.16
N LEU A 187 -14.30 1.83 7.15
CA LEU A 187 -14.12 2.45 5.83
C LEU A 187 -14.07 3.98 5.96
N THR A 188 -14.99 4.57 6.73
CA THR A 188 -15.05 6.02 6.96
C THR A 188 -13.80 6.54 7.66
N GLU A 189 -13.30 5.83 8.68
CA GLU A 189 -12.04 6.17 9.37
C GLU A 189 -10.84 6.13 8.42
N ALA A 190 -10.86 5.21 7.45
CA ALA A 190 -9.84 5.12 6.41
C ALA A 190 -9.97 6.19 5.31
N GLY A 191 -11.04 7.00 5.30
CA GLY A 191 -11.36 7.94 4.23
C GLY A 191 -12.01 7.28 3.00
N ALA A 192 -12.51 6.05 3.13
CA ALA A 192 -13.19 5.29 2.10
C ALA A 192 -14.72 5.36 2.22
N THR A 193 -15.40 4.99 1.14
CA THR A 193 -16.83 4.76 1.09
C THR A 193 -17.13 3.38 0.47
N TRP A 194 -18.39 2.98 0.38
CA TRP A 194 -18.77 1.70 -0.22
C TRP A 194 -18.36 1.55 -1.69
N SER A 195 -18.24 2.65 -2.44
CA SER A 195 -17.76 2.63 -3.83
C SER A 195 -16.27 2.28 -3.96
N ASN A 196 -15.51 2.42 -2.88
CA ASN A 196 -14.09 2.04 -2.84
C ASN A 196 -13.90 0.54 -2.63
N VAL A 197 -14.93 -0.18 -2.17
CA VAL A 197 -14.83 -1.62 -1.87
C VAL A 197 -14.78 -2.41 -3.18
N VAL A 198 -13.76 -3.24 -3.33
CA VAL A 198 -13.52 -4.03 -4.56
C VAL A 198 -13.76 -5.52 -4.36
N LYS A 199 -13.70 -6.01 -3.10
CA LYS A 199 -13.93 -7.42 -2.76
C LYS A 199 -14.55 -7.55 -1.37
N THR A 200 -15.51 -8.45 -1.22
CA THR A 200 -16.04 -8.89 0.07
C THR A 200 -16.00 -10.41 0.21
N THR A 201 -15.81 -10.91 1.43
CA THR A 201 -16.02 -12.33 1.76
C THR A 201 -17.09 -12.41 2.83
N VAL A 202 -18.16 -13.16 2.54
CA VAL A 202 -19.31 -13.34 3.43
C VAL A 202 -19.28 -14.76 3.97
N PHE A 203 -19.12 -14.89 5.28
CA PHE A 203 -19.15 -16.17 5.98
C PHE A 203 -20.48 -16.31 6.71
N LEU A 204 -21.21 -17.38 6.42
CA LEU A 204 -22.51 -17.69 7.03
C LEU A 204 -22.39 -18.89 7.96
N LYS A 205 -23.14 -18.87 9.06
CA LYS A 205 -23.32 -20.04 9.92
C LYS A 205 -24.27 -21.08 9.30
N ASN A 206 -25.23 -20.63 8.50
CA ASN A 206 -26.20 -21.44 7.77
C ASN A 206 -26.45 -20.81 6.39
N MET A 207 -26.30 -21.58 5.31
CA MET A 207 -26.53 -21.12 3.94
C MET A 207 -28.00 -20.77 3.65
N ASP A 208 -28.95 -21.32 4.42
CA ASP A 208 -30.37 -20.96 4.27
C ASP A 208 -30.64 -19.47 4.55
N ASP A 209 -29.76 -18.80 5.30
CA ASP A 209 -29.85 -17.37 5.60
C ASP A 209 -29.40 -16.47 4.44
N PHE A 210 -28.85 -17.04 3.36
CA PHE A 210 -28.25 -16.28 2.26
C PHE A 210 -29.18 -15.21 1.68
N ALA A 211 -30.45 -15.55 1.42
CA ALA A 211 -31.40 -14.60 0.84
C ALA A 211 -31.64 -13.40 1.76
N THR A 212 -31.78 -13.65 3.07
CA THR A 212 -31.96 -12.63 4.09
C THR A 212 -30.75 -11.71 4.19
N VAL A 213 -29.54 -12.29 4.25
CA VAL A 213 -28.28 -11.53 4.28
C VAL A 213 -28.10 -10.71 3.01
N ASN A 214 -28.38 -11.30 1.83
CA ASN A 214 -28.23 -10.64 0.54
C ASN A 214 -29.16 -9.42 0.41
N ASN A 215 -30.38 -9.49 0.95
CA ASN A 215 -31.32 -8.37 0.95
C ASN A 215 -30.83 -7.17 1.78
N VAL A 216 -30.12 -7.42 2.88
CA VAL A 216 -29.49 -6.34 3.66
C VAL A 216 -28.24 -5.82 2.94
N TYR A 217 -27.37 -6.74 2.51
CA TYR A 217 -26.12 -6.43 1.82
C TYR A 217 -26.32 -5.56 0.58
N ALA A 218 -27.34 -5.87 -0.24
CA ALA A 218 -27.63 -5.14 -1.47
C ALA A 218 -28.01 -3.66 -1.26
N LYS A 219 -28.38 -3.24 -0.04
CA LYS A 219 -28.68 -1.83 0.27
C LYS A 219 -27.45 -0.93 0.27
N TYR A 220 -26.25 -1.51 0.38
CA TYR A 220 -24.99 -0.78 0.51
C TYR A 220 -24.20 -0.63 -0.80
N PHE A 221 -24.61 -1.35 -1.85
CA PHE A 221 -23.88 -1.38 -3.11
C PHE A 221 -24.80 -1.05 -4.29
N ASP A 222 -24.31 -0.21 -5.17
CA ASP A 222 -24.88 -0.03 -6.51
C ASP A 222 -24.64 -1.32 -7.32
N PRO A 223 -25.68 -1.97 -7.87
CA PRO A 223 -25.53 -3.17 -8.69
C PRO A 223 -24.55 -3.03 -9.86
N GLU A 224 -24.39 -1.84 -10.45
CA GLU A 224 -23.47 -1.62 -11.57
C GLU A 224 -21.99 -1.60 -11.15
N ASN A 225 -21.72 -1.32 -9.87
CA ASN A 225 -20.38 -1.12 -9.33
C ASN A 225 -20.11 -2.03 -8.11
N ALA A 226 -20.91 -3.08 -7.91
CA ALA A 226 -20.81 -3.96 -6.76
C ALA A 226 -19.46 -4.70 -6.74
N PRO A 227 -18.86 -4.94 -5.56
CA PRO A 227 -17.57 -5.61 -5.45
C PRO A 227 -17.66 -7.07 -5.88
N ALA A 228 -16.50 -7.64 -6.24
CA ALA A 228 -16.37 -9.08 -6.30
C ALA A 228 -16.76 -9.70 -4.95
N ARG A 229 -17.42 -10.86 -4.96
CA ARG A 229 -17.91 -11.50 -3.73
C ARG A 229 -17.66 -12.99 -3.72
N ALA A 230 -17.25 -13.50 -2.57
CA ALA A 230 -17.35 -14.92 -2.22
C ALA A 230 -18.28 -15.06 -1.02
N CYS A 231 -19.17 -16.04 -1.05
CA CYS A 231 -20.05 -16.37 0.07
C CYS A 231 -19.97 -17.86 0.36
N VAL A 232 -19.71 -18.23 1.61
CA VAL A 232 -19.51 -19.61 2.03
C VAL A 232 -20.20 -19.85 3.37
N GLU A 233 -20.72 -21.06 3.56
CA GLU A 233 -21.08 -21.56 4.89
C GLU A 233 -19.82 -22.09 5.57
N VAL A 234 -19.66 -21.80 6.87
CA VAL A 234 -18.55 -22.29 7.69
C VAL A 234 -19.04 -23.02 8.93
N ALA A 235 -18.23 -23.95 9.43
CA ALA A 235 -18.61 -24.77 10.59
C ALA A 235 -18.92 -23.93 11.84
N ARG A 236 -18.19 -22.83 12.06
CA ARG A 236 -18.37 -21.93 13.21
C ARG A 236 -17.73 -20.57 12.98
N LEU A 237 -18.35 -19.53 13.53
CA LEU A 237 -17.84 -18.15 13.54
C LEU A 237 -17.44 -17.74 14.97
N PRO A 238 -16.55 -16.74 15.14
CA PRO A 238 -16.18 -16.21 16.45
C PRO A 238 -17.42 -15.76 17.25
N LYS A 239 -17.47 -16.12 18.54
CA LYS A 239 -18.60 -15.83 19.44
C LYS A 239 -19.97 -16.39 18.96
N ASP A 240 -19.97 -17.40 18.09
CA ASP A 240 -21.19 -18.05 17.56
C ASP A 240 -22.19 -17.11 16.89
N VAL A 241 -21.69 -16.06 16.23
CA VAL A 241 -22.52 -15.21 15.38
C VAL A 241 -23.03 -15.96 14.13
N LEU A 242 -24.03 -15.39 13.48
CA LEU A 242 -24.69 -15.96 12.31
C LEU A 242 -24.01 -15.54 11.00
N VAL A 243 -23.35 -14.37 11.00
CA VAL A 243 -22.68 -13.79 9.82
C VAL A 243 -21.41 -13.03 10.23
N GLU A 244 -20.37 -13.18 9.41
CA GLU A 244 -19.14 -12.40 9.45
C GLU A 244 -18.81 -11.93 8.03
N ILE A 245 -18.36 -10.68 7.88
CA ILE A 245 -17.99 -10.12 6.57
C ILE A 245 -16.66 -9.38 6.66
N ASP A 246 -15.75 -9.68 5.75
CA ASP A 246 -14.53 -8.90 5.49
C ASP A 246 -14.64 -8.13 4.17
N CYS A 247 -13.76 -7.13 3.99
CA CYS A 247 -13.64 -6.46 2.71
C CYS A 247 -12.24 -5.92 2.41
N ILE A 248 -12.00 -5.72 1.11
CA ILE A 248 -10.83 -5.01 0.57
C ILE A 248 -11.35 -3.79 -0.20
N ALA A 249 -10.72 -2.64 0.01
CA ALA A 249 -11.04 -1.39 -0.68
C ALA A 249 -9.79 -0.74 -1.29
N VAL A 250 -10.00 0.23 -2.19
CA VAL A 250 -8.95 1.07 -2.80
C VAL A 250 -9.25 2.54 -2.49
N LEU A 251 -8.31 3.21 -1.81
CA LEU A 251 -8.38 4.59 -1.30
C LEU A 251 -8.05 5.65 -2.35
#